data_AF-A0A9P6HVG6-F1
#
_entry.id   AF-A0A9P6HVG6-F1
#
_cell.length_a   1.000
_cell.length_b   1.000
_cell.length_c   1.000
_cell.angle_alpha   90.00
_cell.angle_beta   90.00
_cell.angle_gamma   90.00
#
_symmetry.space_group_name_H-M   'P 1'
#
loop_
_entity.id
_entity.type
_entity.pdbx_description
1 polymer ?
#
loop_
_entity_poly.entity_id
_entity_poly.type
_entity_poly.pdbx_seq_one_letter_code
_entity_poly.pdbx_strand_id
1 'polypeptide(L)'
;MDQPHGPIAAPASGYECIIYVLNKTKVDLFLESSTVTHGSWAEENPPRIIKAGSEGLVQLNDNGGITGSKGEVFYKLVLPSQPDKPIFLKIEFCDPFFGWDSNYLRATASHPDVVSAYILDYAAAGHPFTGHVEIRLAEDQFDQDCGRDIFSRSIAQIDDKFASVAAEELNVGMAGKMALLDGESALTRHRGTRGWRFASARVFNGLHRRDVAGLQYLVGLFWMALVLFLVHLCKIYKME
;
A
#
# COMPACT_ATOMS: atom_id res chain seq x y z
N MET A 1 -22.34 20.99 -28.09
CA MET A 1 -22.91 19.87 -28.88
C MET A 1 -22.15 18.64 -28.42
N ASP A 2 -22.73 17.91 -27.47
CA ASP A 2 -22.13 16.69 -26.94
C ASP A 2 -22.31 15.59 -27.98
N GLN A 3 -21.20 15.12 -28.55
CA GLN A 3 -21.24 13.92 -29.37
C GLN A 3 -21.47 12.72 -28.43
N PRO A 4 -22.42 11.83 -28.72
CA PRO A 4 -22.63 10.63 -27.93
C PRO A 4 -21.34 9.80 -27.98
N HIS A 5 -20.72 9.62 -26.82
CA HIS A 5 -19.59 8.69 -26.67
C HIS A 5 -20.01 7.33 -27.23
N GLY A 6 -19.33 6.91 -28.30
CA GLY A 6 -19.55 5.59 -28.88
C GLY A 6 -19.32 4.48 -27.86
N PRO A 7 -19.76 3.24 -28.14
CA PRO A 7 -19.48 2.12 -27.26
C PRO A 7 -17.98 2.02 -27.02
N ILE A 8 -17.58 2.11 -25.75
CA ILE A 8 -16.20 1.87 -25.29
C ILE A 8 -15.85 0.46 -25.78
N ALA A 9 -14.93 0.38 -26.74
CA ALA A 9 -14.54 -0.90 -27.32
C ALA A 9 -14.00 -1.79 -26.20
N ALA A 10 -14.56 -3.00 -26.08
CA ALA A 10 -14.04 -3.98 -25.15
C ALA A 10 -12.58 -4.29 -25.52
N PRO A 11 -11.70 -4.46 -24.52
CA PRO A 11 -10.28 -4.66 -24.73
C PRO A 11 -10.00 -5.89 -25.62
N ALA A 12 -9.16 -5.72 -26.65
CA ALA A 12 -9.09 -6.64 -27.78
C ALA A 12 -8.29 -7.94 -27.54
N SER A 13 -7.33 -7.94 -26.60
CA SER A 13 -6.42 -9.08 -26.40
C SER A 13 -6.25 -9.53 -24.94
N GLY A 14 -6.70 -8.73 -23.97
CA GLY A 14 -6.58 -9.03 -22.54
C GLY A 14 -5.23 -8.67 -21.91
N TYR A 15 -4.18 -8.39 -22.69
CA TYR A 15 -2.82 -8.05 -22.21
C TYR A 15 -2.61 -6.55 -21.97
N GLU A 16 -3.59 -5.90 -21.36
CA GLU A 16 -3.58 -4.45 -21.15
C GLU A 16 -3.01 -4.09 -19.77
N CYS A 17 -2.34 -2.93 -19.71
CA CYS A 17 -1.93 -2.34 -18.44
C CYS A 17 -2.94 -1.29 -17.99
N ILE A 18 -3.47 -1.46 -16.77
CA ILE A 18 -4.43 -0.57 -16.13
C ILE A 18 -3.82 -0.11 -14.80
N ILE A 19 -3.29 1.11 -14.76
CA ILE A 19 -2.64 1.66 -13.57
C ILE A 19 -3.47 2.79 -12.99
N TYR A 20 -3.89 2.64 -11.74
CA TYR A 20 -4.56 3.69 -10.98
C TYR A 20 -3.52 4.51 -10.22
N VAL A 21 -3.53 5.83 -10.44
CA VAL A 21 -2.59 6.77 -9.82
C VAL A 21 -3.38 7.68 -8.88
N LEU A 22 -3.29 7.41 -7.58
CA LEU A 22 -3.93 8.18 -6.53
C LEU A 22 -3.04 9.33 -6.08
N ASN A 23 -3.39 10.55 -6.47
CA ASN A 23 -2.68 11.76 -6.06
C ASN A 23 -3.20 12.24 -4.70
N LYS A 24 -2.58 11.82 -3.59
CA LYS A 24 -2.90 12.32 -2.25
C LYS A 24 -2.17 13.61 -1.88
N THR A 25 -1.47 14.24 -2.82
CA THR A 25 -0.82 15.52 -2.57
C THR A 25 -1.81 16.68 -2.63
N LYS A 26 -1.38 17.85 -2.20
CA LYS A 26 -2.14 19.12 -2.26
C LYS A 26 -1.95 19.87 -3.60
N VAL A 27 -1.30 19.25 -4.58
CA VAL A 27 -0.96 19.87 -5.88
C VAL A 27 -1.29 18.93 -7.04
N ASP A 28 -1.51 19.50 -8.23
CA ASP A 28 -1.80 18.72 -9.42
C ASP A 28 -0.54 18.02 -9.97
N LEU A 29 -0.70 16.83 -10.53
CA LEU A 29 0.32 16.16 -11.34
C LEU A 29 0.10 16.51 -12.81
N PHE A 30 1.11 17.05 -13.49
CA PHE A 30 1.05 17.41 -14.90
C PHE A 30 1.86 16.42 -15.73
N LEU A 31 1.26 15.80 -16.73
CA LEU A 31 1.98 14.90 -17.63
C LEU A 31 3.06 15.70 -18.38
N GLU A 32 4.31 15.26 -18.24
CA GLU A 32 5.47 15.84 -18.93
C GLU A 32 5.76 15.05 -20.20
N SER A 33 5.84 13.72 -20.10
CA SER A 33 6.04 12.83 -21.23
C SER A 33 5.42 11.46 -20.99
N SER A 34 5.20 10.73 -22.07
CA SER A 34 4.79 9.33 -22.04
C SER A 34 5.50 8.58 -23.16
N THR A 35 5.86 7.33 -22.91
CA THR A 35 6.55 6.49 -23.90
C THR A 35 5.91 5.11 -23.93
N VAL A 36 5.68 4.61 -25.14
CA VAL A 36 5.15 3.27 -25.39
C VAL A 36 6.27 2.42 -25.95
N THR A 37 6.58 1.30 -25.29
CA THR A 37 7.47 0.27 -25.83
C THR A 37 6.68 -0.78 -26.60
N HIS A 38 5.54 -1.22 -26.05
CA HIS A 38 4.61 -2.17 -26.67
C HIS A 38 3.17 -1.76 -26.39
N GLY A 39 2.27 -1.98 -27.35
CA GLY A 39 0.86 -1.58 -27.25
C GLY A 39 0.56 -0.19 -27.82
N SER A 40 -0.55 0.41 -27.40
CA SER A 40 -0.95 1.78 -27.70
C SER A 40 -1.72 2.38 -26.53
N TRP A 41 -1.65 3.70 -26.36
CA TRP A 41 -2.45 4.37 -25.32
C TRP A 41 -3.94 4.21 -25.62
N ALA A 42 -4.73 3.96 -24.57
CA ALA A 42 -6.18 4.07 -24.66
C ALA A 42 -6.59 5.53 -24.99
N GLU A 43 -7.84 5.73 -25.41
CA GLU A 43 -8.36 7.08 -25.67
C GLU A 43 -8.20 7.96 -24.42
N GLU A 44 -7.78 9.21 -24.61
CA GLU A 44 -7.51 10.19 -23.55
C GLU A 44 -6.45 9.77 -22.50
N ASN A 45 -5.67 8.72 -22.76
CA ASN A 45 -4.62 8.23 -21.87
C ASN A 45 -3.19 8.54 -22.39
N PRO A 46 -2.21 8.71 -21.48
CA PRO A 46 -2.39 8.93 -20.05
C PRO A 46 -2.97 10.34 -19.78
N PRO A 47 -3.64 10.56 -18.64
CA PRO A 47 -4.31 11.81 -18.34
C PRO A 47 -3.28 12.92 -18.23
N ARG A 48 -3.53 14.03 -18.93
CA ARG A 48 -2.65 15.19 -18.96
C ARG A 48 -2.48 15.82 -17.57
N ILE A 49 -3.51 15.75 -16.73
CA ILE A 49 -3.50 16.28 -15.36
C ILE A 49 -4.20 15.29 -14.44
N ILE A 50 -3.59 14.96 -13.31
CA ILE A 50 -4.24 14.27 -12.19
C ILE A 50 -4.37 15.28 -11.05
N LYS A 51 -5.61 15.67 -10.73
CA LYS A 51 -5.86 16.74 -9.75
C LYS A 51 -5.42 16.35 -8.34
N ALA A 52 -5.06 17.34 -7.54
CA ALA A 52 -4.83 17.17 -6.11
C ALA A 52 -5.99 16.44 -5.44
N GLY A 53 -5.71 15.42 -4.64
CA GLY A 53 -6.70 14.60 -3.94
C GLY A 53 -7.56 13.69 -4.84
N SER A 54 -7.21 13.52 -6.11
CA SER A 54 -7.98 12.71 -7.07
C SER A 54 -7.20 11.50 -7.58
N GLU A 55 -7.90 10.61 -8.28
CA GLU A 55 -7.33 9.44 -8.95
C GLU A 55 -7.29 9.68 -10.45
N GLY A 56 -6.18 9.31 -11.09
CA GLY A 56 -6.04 9.25 -12.54
C GLY A 56 -5.88 7.81 -13.01
N LEU A 57 -6.46 7.47 -14.15
CA LEU A 57 -6.29 6.19 -14.81
C LEU A 57 -5.19 6.31 -15.86
N VAL A 58 -4.20 5.42 -15.86
CA VAL A 58 -3.22 5.27 -16.94
C VAL A 58 -3.45 3.91 -17.59
N GLN A 59 -3.98 3.91 -18.82
CA GLN A 59 -4.29 2.69 -19.55
C GLN A 59 -3.52 2.57 -20.87
N LEU A 60 -2.86 1.43 -21.05
CA LEU A 60 -2.14 1.05 -22.25
C LEU A 60 -2.71 -0.27 -22.78
N ASN A 61 -3.29 -0.20 -23.97
CA ASN A 61 -3.89 -1.35 -24.64
C ASN A 61 -2.80 -2.15 -25.36
N ASP A 62 -2.95 -3.46 -25.42
CA ASP A 62 -2.16 -4.27 -26.34
C ASP A 62 -2.75 -4.18 -27.75
N ASN A 63 -1.89 -4.10 -28.77
CA ASN A 63 -2.30 -3.94 -30.17
C ASN A 63 -2.55 -5.28 -30.86
N GLY A 64 -2.57 -6.37 -30.10
CA GLY A 64 -2.52 -7.74 -30.60
C GLY A 64 -1.11 -8.12 -31.03
N GLY A 65 -0.79 -9.40 -30.88
CA GLY A 65 0.54 -9.95 -31.20
C GLY A 65 1.12 -10.75 -30.04
N ILE A 66 2.45 -10.82 -29.99
CA ILE A 66 3.20 -11.63 -29.01
C ILE A 66 4.07 -10.77 -28.06
N THR A 67 3.76 -9.49 -27.92
CA THR A 67 4.57 -8.55 -27.10
C THR A 67 3.88 -8.15 -25.79
N GLY A 68 2.55 -8.08 -25.77
CA GLY A 68 1.79 -7.54 -24.65
C GLY A 68 1.87 -6.01 -24.64
N SER A 69 1.72 -5.39 -23.46
CA SER A 69 1.75 -3.93 -23.30
C SER A 69 2.87 -3.50 -22.34
N LYS A 70 3.58 -2.43 -22.70
CA LYS A 70 4.69 -1.89 -21.91
C LYS A 70 4.85 -0.39 -22.16
N GLY A 71 4.90 0.38 -21.10
CA GLY A 71 5.06 1.82 -21.19
C GLY A 71 5.60 2.46 -19.94
N GLU A 72 5.80 3.76 -20.05
CA GLU A 72 6.17 4.62 -18.95
C GLU A 72 5.51 6.00 -19.09
N VAL A 73 5.19 6.60 -17.94
CA VAL A 73 4.67 7.96 -17.84
C VAL A 73 5.54 8.78 -16.90
N PHE A 74 5.76 10.03 -17.26
CA PHE A 74 6.47 11.02 -16.45
C PHE A 74 5.52 12.14 -16.09
N TYR A 75 5.25 12.28 -14.80
CA TYR A 75 4.51 13.40 -14.25
C TYR A 75 5.44 14.41 -13.61
N LYS A 76 5.14 15.69 -13.80
CA LYS A 76 5.76 16.83 -13.15
C LYS A 76 4.82 17.36 -12.07
N LEU A 77 5.39 17.62 -10.91
CA LEU A 77 4.74 18.25 -9.78
C LEU A 77 5.51 19.52 -9.43
N VAL A 78 4.79 20.62 -9.18
CA VAL A 78 5.39 21.91 -8.79
C VAL A 78 4.81 22.32 -7.44
N LEU A 79 5.69 22.43 -6.44
CA LEU A 79 5.29 22.86 -5.10
C LEU A 79 5.19 24.38 -5.05
N PRO A 80 4.13 24.97 -4.45
CA PRO A 80 4.01 26.41 -4.30
C PRO A 80 5.17 27.04 -3.52
N SER A 81 5.77 26.29 -2.59
CA SER A 81 6.93 26.72 -1.82
C SER A 81 8.24 26.74 -2.63
N GLN A 82 8.30 26.04 -3.77
CA GLN A 82 9.49 25.88 -4.60
C GLN A 82 9.14 25.84 -6.10
N PRO A 83 8.61 26.94 -6.68
CA PRO A 83 8.10 26.95 -8.06
C PRO A 83 9.18 26.66 -9.11
N ASP A 84 10.44 27.00 -8.84
CA ASP A 84 11.56 26.84 -9.76
C ASP A 84 12.21 25.45 -9.71
N LYS A 85 11.71 24.54 -8.85
CA LYS A 85 12.27 23.21 -8.63
C LYS A 85 11.19 22.13 -8.82
N PRO A 86 10.84 21.79 -10.07
CA PRO A 86 9.87 20.75 -10.33
C PRO A 86 10.36 19.39 -9.84
N ILE A 87 9.44 18.59 -9.32
CA ILE A 87 9.65 17.20 -8.94
C ILE A 87 9.08 16.32 -10.03
N PHE A 88 9.83 15.31 -10.44
CA PHE A 88 9.43 14.39 -11.50
C PHE A 88 9.11 13.02 -10.89
N LEU A 89 8.01 12.44 -11.34
CA LEU A 89 7.51 11.12 -10.97
C LEU A 89 7.53 10.25 -12.23
N LYS A 90 8.25 9.15 -12.18
CA LYS A 90 8.27 8.15 -13.23
C LYS A 90 7.46 6.93 -12.78
N ILE A 91 6.55 6.47 -13.61
CA ILE A 91 5.82 5.21 -13.43
C ILE A 91 6.10 4.33 -14.65
N GLU A 92 6.70 3.16 -14.44
CA GLU A 92 7.00 2.16 -15.47
C GLU A 92 6.15 0.92 -15.22
N PHE A 93 5.60 0.33 -16.29
CA PHE A 93 4.77 -0.85 -16.19
C PHE A 93 4.89 -1.76 -17.40
N CYS A 94 4.58 -3.04 -17.19
CA CYS A 94 4.59 -4.04 -18.25
C CYS A 94 3.65 -5.20 -17.94
N ASP A 95 2.88 -5.58 -18.95
CA ASP A 95 2.10 -6.81 -19.05
C ASP A 95 2.64 -7.65 -20.23
N PRO A 96 3.65 -8.50 -20.00
CA PRO A 96 4.28 -9.27 -21.06
C PRO A 96 3.33 -10.33 -21.62
N PHE A 97 3.43 -10.61 -22.92
CA PHE A 97 2.63 -11.67 -23.55
C PHE A 97 3.02 -13.09 -23.10
N PHE A 98 4.33 -13.34 -22.97
CA PHE A 98 4.83 -14.66 -22.66
C PHE A 98 4.66 -14.95 -21.18
N GLY A 99 3.92 -16.01 -20.84
CA GLY A 99 3.60 -16.39 -19.45
C GLY A 99 4.78 -16.84 -18.58
N TRP A 100 6.03 -16.67 -19.04
CA TRP A 100 7.24 -16.88 -18.23
C TRP A 100 7.78 -15.57 -17.66
N ASP A 101 7.42 -14.44 -18.26
CA ASP A 101 7.73 -13.12 -17.74
C ASP A 101 6.66 -12.70 -16.74
N SER A 102 7.07 -12.02 -15.67
CA SER A 102 6.14 -11.49 -14.66
C SER A 102 5.77 -10.06 -15.00
N ASN A 103 4.53 -9.70 -14.70
CA ASN A 103 4.09 -8.32 -14.73
C ASN A 103 4.95 -7.51 -13.75
N TYR A 104 5.19 -6.24 -14.07
CA TYR A 104 5.87 -5.35 -13.13
C TYR A 104 5.26 -3.95 -13.13
N LEU A 105 5.36 -3.33 -11.96
CA LEU A 105 5.10 -1.91 -11.73
C LEU A 105 6.28 -1.32 -10.98
N ARG A 106 6.78 -0.17 -11.43
CA ARG A 106 7.80 0.61 -10.72
C ARG A 106 7.37 2.05 -10.67
N ALA A 107 7.55 2.69 -9.52
CA ALA A 107 7.27 4.11 -9.34
C ALA A 107 8.44 4.76 -8.61
N THR A 108 8.96 5.86 -9.14
CA THR A 108 10.13 6.57 -8.58
C THR A 108 9.94 8.07 -8.67
N ALA A 109 10.41 8.80 -7.65
CA ALA A 109 10.43 10.26 -7.62
C ALA A 109 11.86 10.78 -7.75
N SER A 110 12.05 11.95 -8.39
CA SER A 110 13.36 12.60 -8.46
C SER A 110 13.85 13.15 -7.12
N HIS A 111 12.92 13.48 -6.22
CA HIS A 111 13.19 13.94 -4.85
C HIS A 111 12.34 13.12 -3.87
N PRO A 112 12.76 11.87 -3.56
CA PRO A 112 11.98 10.94 -2.74
C PRO A 112 11.84 11.38 -1.27
N ASP A 113 12.70 12.29 -0.82
CA ASP A 113 12.66 12.97 0.48
C ASP A 113 11.52 14.00 0.58
N VAL A 114 11.00 14.47 -0.56
CA VAL A 114 9.91 15.45 -0.63
C VAL A 114 8.61 14.83 -1.10
N VAL A 115 8.66 13.93 -2.10
CA VAL A 115 7.50 13.24 -2.66
C VAL A 115 7.78 11.75 -2.70
N SER A 116 6.90 10.96 -2.09
CA SER A 116 6.97 9.51 -2.14
C SER A 116 5.93 8.93 -3.10
N ALA A 117 6.34 7.94 -3.87
CA ALA A 117 5.48 7.13 -4.72
C ALA A 117 5.42 5.70 -4.17
N TYR A 118 4.26 5.30 -3.65
CA TYR A 118 4.03 4.00 -3.06
C TYR A 118 3.30 3.11 -4.04
N ILE A 119 3.82 1.92 -4.30
CA ILE A 119 3.06 0.87 -4.98
C ILE A 119 2.23 0.17 -3.91
N LEU A 120 0.91 0.33 -3.96
CA LEU A 120 0.00 -0.27 -2.97
C LEU A 120 -0.21 -1.75 -3.25
N ASP A 121 -0.47 -2.08 -4.51
CA ASP A 121 -0.64 -3.44 -5.01
C ASP A 121 -0.44 -3.49 -6.53
N TYR A 122 -0.18 -4.69 -7.02
CA TYR A 122 -0.34 -5.06 -8.43
C TYR A 122 -0.39 -6.58 -8.56
N ALA A 123 -1.01 -7.09 -9.62
CA ALA A 123 -0.98 -8.50 -9.94
C ALA A 123 0.33 -8.85 -10.66
N ALA A 124 1.24 -9.57 -10.00
CA ALA A 124 2.52 -9.99 -10.59
C ALA A 124 2.37 -11.02 -11.73
N ALA A 125 1.18 -11.62 -11.86
CA ALA A 125 0.81 -12.53 -12.93
C ALA A 125 -0.68 -12.37 -13.26
N GLY A 126 -1.06 -12.81 -14.47
CA GLY A 126 -2.42 -12.72 -14.96
C GLY A 126 -2.67 -11.47 -15.81
N HIS A 127 -3.76 -11.50 -16.56
CA HIS A 127 -4.13 -10.50 -17.56
C HIS A 127 -5.63 -10.16 -17.41
N PRO A 128 -6.04 -8.88 -17.49
CA PRO A 128 -5.19 -7.70 -17.68
C PRO A 128 -4.35 -7.37 -16.45
N PHE A 129 -3.22 -6.71 -16.69
CA PHE A 129 -2.37 -6.21 -15.63
C PHE A 129 -3.00 -5.00 -14.95
N THR A 130 -3.27 -5.11 -13.65
CA THR A 130 -3.78 -4.00 -12.82
C THR A 130 -2.81 -3.67 -11.70
N GLY A 131 -2.61 -2.38 -11.42
CA GLY A 131 -1.82 -1.92 -10.28
C GLY A 131 -2.22 -0.54 -9.77
N HIS A 132 -1.87 -0.27 -8.51
CA HIS A 132 -2.22 0.98 -7.81
C HIS A 132 -0.95 1.68 -7.30
N VAL A 133 -0.81 2.96 -7.64
CA VAL A 133 0.26 3.83 -7.19
C VAL A 133 -0.33 5.00 -6.40
N GLU A 134 0.18 5.24 -5.20
CA GLU A 134 -0.21 6.36 -4.36
C GLU A 134 0.94 7.37 -4.25
N ILE A 135 0.65 8.64 -4.52
CA ILE A 135 1.61 9.74 -4.45
C ILE A 135 1.32 10.59 -3.21
N ARG A 136 2.33 10.82 -2.36
CA ARG A 136 2.23 11.65 -1.15
C ARG A 136 3.37 12.64 -1.05
N LEU A 137 3.12 13.78 -0.39
CA LEU A 137 4.19 14.65 0.12
C LEU A 137 4.75 14.05 1.42
N ALA A 138 6.04 14.19 1.66
CA ALA A 138 6.68 13.72 2.89
C ALA A 138 6.14 14.42 4.14
N GLU A 139 5.79 15.71 4.04
CA GLU A 139 5.21 16.49 5.14
C GLU A 139 3.86 15.93 5.61
N ASP A 140 3.05 15.39 4.69
CA ASP A 140 1.74 14.82 5.01
C ASP A 140 1.84 13.51 5.84
N GLN A 141 3.05 12.92 5.98
CA GLN A 141 3.26 11.78 6.87
C GLN A 141 3.25 12.18 8.34
N PHE A 142 3.74 13.38 8.66
CA PHE A 142 3.83 13.86 10.05
C PHE A 142 2.45 14.11 10.65
N ASP A 143 1.48 14.56 9.85
CA ASP A 143 0.11 14.80 10.33
C ASP A 143 -0.65 13.49 10.64
N GLN A 144 -0.38 12.40 9.92
CA GLN A 144 -1.01 11.10 10.19
C GLN A 144 -0.48 10.43 11.46
N ASP A 145 0.81 10.58 11.76
CA ASP A 145 1.41 10.03 12.97
C ASP A 145 1.15 10.88 14.22
N CYS A 146 1.18 12.22 14.11
CA CYS A 146 0.81 13.10 15.22
C CYS A 146 -0.68 13.04 15.56
N GLY A 147 -1.56 12.86 14.56
CA GLY A 147 -3.00 12.72 14.78
C GLY A 147 -3.37 11.47 15.60
N ARG A 148 -2.64 10.36 15.43
CA ARG A 148 -2.80 9.17 16.28
C ARG A 148 -2.38 9.43 17.72
N ASP A 149 -1.31 10.17 17.95
CA ASP A 149 -0.79 10.42 19.29
C ASP A 149 -1.66 11.43 20.07
N ILE A 150 -2.25 12.42 19.39
CA ILE A 150 -3.21 13.36 19.99
C ILE A 150 -4.55 12.69 20.31
N PHE A 151 -5.05 11.79 19.44
CA PHE A 151 -6.26 11.01 19.75
C PHE A 151 -6.02 10.01 20.88
N SER A 152 -4.84 9.38 20.91
CA SER A 152 -4.46 8.45 21.99
C SER A 152 -4.31 9.17 23.34
N ARG A 153 -3.73 10.37 23.35
CA ARG A 153 -3.65 11.22 24.55
C ARG A 153 -5.02 11.74 25.00
N SER A 154 -5.91 12.07 24.07
CA SER A 154 -7.28 12.50 24.39
C SER A 154 -8.08 11.35 25.02
N ILE A 155 -7.96 10.12 24.50
CA ILE A 155 -8.64 8.96 25.10
C ILE A 155 -8.08 8.67 26.49
N ALA A 156 -6.75 8.70 26.69
CA ALA A 156 -6.14 8.49 28.00
C ALA A 156 -6.56 9.56 29.03
N GLN A 157 -6.69 10.84 28.62
CA GLN A 157 -7.19 11.91 29.49
C GLN A 157 -8.67 11.76 29.84
N ILE A 158 -9.48 11.20 28.94
CA ILE A 158 -10.88 10.91 29.22
C ILE A 158 -10.99 9.80 30.25
N ASP A 159 -10.19 8.73 30.13
CA ASP A 159 -10.18 7.61 31.09
C ASP A 159 -9.73 8.05 32.49
N ASP A 160 -8.70 8.91 32.61
CA ASP A 160 -8.27 9.47 33.90
C ASP A 160 -9.35 10.35 34.55
N LYS A 161 -10.14 11.07 33.74
CA LYS A 161 -11.22 11.92 34.23
C LYS A 161 -12.44 11.12 34.67
N PHE A 162 -12.73 9.97 34.06
CA PHE A 162 -13.76 9.06 34.54
C PHE A 162 -13.34 8.31 35.80
N ALA A 163 -12.05 7.95 35.92
CA ALA A 163 -11.52 7.30 37.12
C ALA A 163 -11.59 8.22 38.36
N SER A 164 -11.33 9.52 38.20
CA SER A 164 -11.41 10.48 39.31
C SER A 164 -12.85 10.75 39.76
N VAL A 165 -13.81 10.84 38.84
CA VAL A 165 -15.23 10.99 39.18
C VAL A 165 -15.78 9.74 39.90
N ALA A 166 -15.39 8.54 39.45
CA ALA A 166 -15.78 7.30 40.12
C ALA A 166 -15.20 7.17 41.54
N ALA A 167 -13.98 7.69 41.78
CA ALA A 167 -13.38 7.72 43.11
C ALA A 167 -14.07 8.73 44.05
N GLU A 168 -14.59 9.83 43.51
CA GLU A 168 -15.30 10.84 44.30
C GLU A 168 -16.70 10.37 44.74
N GLU A 169 -17.45 9.67 43.89
CA GLU A 169 -18.75 9.09 44.26
C GLU A 169 -18.64 7.99 45.34
N LEU A 170 -17.54 7.23 45.37
CA LEU A 170 -17.27 6.25 46.43
C LEU A 170 -16.98 6.88 47.79
N ASN A 171 -16.39 8.08 47.82
CA ASN A 171 -16.10 8.80 49.06
C ASN A 171 -17.35 9.47 49.66
N VAL A 172 -18.28 9.94 48.82
CA VAL A 172 -19.55 10.53 49.29
C VAL A 172 -20.49 9.44 49.86
N GLY A 173 -20.42 8.21 49.33
CA GLY A 173 -21.19 7.07 49.83
C GLY A 173 -20.76 6.52 51.20
N MET A 174 -19.50 6.72 51.63
CA MET A 174 -19.04 6.25 52.95
C MET A 174 -19.32 7.24 54.08
N ALA A 175 -19.35 8.55 53.81
CA ALA A 175 -19.66 9.56 54.83
C ALA A 175 -21.14 9.52 55.26
N GLY A 176 -22.06 9.08 54.39
CA GLY A 176 -23.49 8.96 54.68
C GLY A 176 -23.92 7.68 55.42
N LYS A 177 -23.00 6.74 55.67
CA LYS A 177 -23.33 5.41 56.24
C LYS A 177 -22.67 5.10 57.59
N MET A 178 -22.11 6.12 58.26
CA MET A 178 -21.55 6.00 59.62
C MET A 178 -22.47 6.55 60.73
N ALA A 179 -23.74 6.79 60.42
CA ALA A 179 -24.75 7.24 61.38
C ALA A 179 -25.99 6.35 61.38
N LEU A 180 -25.81 5.03 61.33
CA LEU A 180 -26.79 4.06 61.82
C LEU A 180 -26.12 2.69 61.88
N LEU A 181 -26.44 1.91 62.91
CA LEU A 181 -26.03 0.52 63.17
C LEU A 181 -24.86 0.37 64.17
N ASP A 182 -25.11 0.82 65.41
CA ASP A 182 -24.81 -0.02 66.57
C ASP A 182 -25.93 -1.05 66.71
N GLY A 183 -25.59 -2.34 66.63
CA GLY A 183 -26.47 -3.44 67.02
C GLY A 183 -26.48 -4.63 66.06
N GLU A 184 -26.10 -5.79 66.60
CA GLU A 184 -26.26 -7.15 66.07
C GLU A 184 -25.14 -7.65 65.13
N SER A 185 -24.10 -8.31 65.66
CA SER A 185 -24.05 -9.75 66.04
C SER A 185 -24.08 -10.75 64.86
N ALA A 186 -22.90 -11.33 64.62
CA ALA A 186 -22.61 -12.70 64.19
C ALA A 186 -23.31 -13.29 62.95
N LEU A 187 -22.54 -13.55 61.88
CA LEU A 187 -22.33 -14.91 61.32
C LEU A 187 -21.34 -14.93 60.13
N THR A 188 -20.31 -15.77 60.24
CA THR A 188 -19.63 -16.61 59.22
C THR A 188 -19.45 -16.18 57.75
N ARG A 189 -18.17 -16.06 57.36
CA ARG A 189 -17.44 -16.88 56.35
C ARG A 189 -18.05 -17.07 54.95
N HIS A 190 -17.45 -16.50 53.88
CA HIS A 190 -16.75 -17.25 52.82
C HIS A 190 -16.10 -16.39 51.71
N ARG A 191 -14.99 -16.93 51.18
CA ARG A 191 -14.10 -16.49 50.09
C ARG A 191 -14.78 -16.18 48.76
N GLY A 192 -14.14 -15.32 47.94
CA GLY A 192 -14.21 -15.44 46.49
C GLY A 192 -13.79 -14.23 45.66
N THR A 193 -12.51 -13.83 45.69
CA THR A 193 -11.96 -12.86 44.72
C THR A 193 -11.73 -13.53 43.35
N ARG A 194 -12.34 -12.99 42.29
CA ARG A 194 -11.90 -13.21 40.90
C ARG A 194 -11.85 -11.87 40.17
N GLY A 195 -10.61 -11.41 39.96
CA GLY A 195 -10.32 -10.28 39.10
C GLY A 195 -10.54 -10.64 37.63
N TRP A 196 -11.16 -9.73 36.90
CA TRP A 196 -11.28 -9.77 35.46
C TRP A 196 -10.11 -8.99 34.88
N ARG A 197 -9.13 -9.70 34.31
CA ARG A 197 -8.12 -9.13 33.41
C ARG A 197 -8.63 -9.35 31.98
N PHE A 198 -8.99 -8.28 31.29
CA PHE A 198 -9.11 -8.33 29.83
C PHE A 198 -7.70 -8.25 29.23
N ALA A 199 -7.30 -9.35 28.60
CA ALA A 199 -6.09 -9.42 27.78
C ALA A 199 -6.40 -8.80 26.41
N SER A 200 -5.64 -7.78 26.02
CA SER A 200 -5.61 -7.27 24.66
C SER A 200 -5.12 -8.35 23.69
N ALA A 201 -5.92 -8.61 22.67
CA ALA A 201 -5.52 -9.38 21.50
C ALA A 201 -4.48 -8.60 20.68
N ARG A 202 -3.21 -8.98 20.81
CA ARG A 202 -2.21 -8.81 19.75
C ARG A 202 -1.95 -10.19 19.17
N VAL A 203 -2.58 -10.48 18.04
CA VAL A 203 -2.27 -11.63 17.19
C VAL A 203 -2.18 -11.08 15.76
N PHE A 204 -1.18 -11.58 15.03
CA PHE A 204 -0.73 -11.18 13.69
C PHE A 204 0.29 -10.04 13.61
N ASN A 205 1.53 -10.35 14.02
CA ASN A 205 2.72 -10.07 13.21
C ASN A 205 3.86 -10.95 13.69
N GLY A 206 4.01 -12.11 13.05
CA GLY A 206 4.96 -13.13 13.48
C GLY A 206 5.13 -14.24 12.45
N LEU A 207 5.32 -13.88 11.17
CA LEU A 207 5.81 -14.83 10.17
C LEU A 207 7.25 -14.46 9.76
N HIS A 208 8.15 -15.07 10.52
CA HIS A 208 9.50 -15.53 10.20
C HIS A 208 10.28 -14.94 9.01
N ARG A 209 11.27 -14.11 9.37
CA ARG A 209 12.50 -13.81 8.60
C ARG A 209 13.48 -15.00 8.44
N ARG A 210 13.09 -16.23 8.78
CA ARG A 210 13.99 -17.40 8.81
C ARG A 210 13.93 -18.30 7.56
N ASP A 211 12.98 -18.09 6.65
CA ASP A 211 12.82 -18.95 5.46
C ASP A 211 13.45 -18.40 4.18
N VAL A 212 13.93 -17.15 4.19
CA VAL A 212 14.53 -16.52 2.99
C VAL A 212 15.92 -17.10 2.67
N ALA A 213 16.66 -17.53 3.70
CA ALA A 213 17.98 -18.12 3.50
C ALA A 213 17.92 -19.48 2.81
N GLY A 214 16.93 -20.32 3.14
CA GLY A 214 16.76 -21.65 2.52
C GLY A 214 16.42 -21.55 1.02
N LEU A 215 15.64 -20.53 0.64
CA LEU A 215 15.24 -20.32 -0.75
C LEU A 215 16.42 -19.90 -1.64
N GLN A 216 17.33 -19.08 -1.12
CA GLN A 216 18.54 -18.68 -1.85
C GLN A 216 19.48 -19.86 -2.15
N TYR A 217 19.61 -20.81 -1.21
CA TYR A 217 20.41 -22.02 -1.42
C TYR A 217 19.81 -22.94 -2.50
N LEU A 218 18.48 -23.09 -2.55
CA LEU A 218 17.82 -23.91 -3.56
C LEU A 218 17.95 -23.32 -4.97
N VAL A 219 17.84 -21.99 -5.11
CA VAL A 219 18.07 -21.31 -6.39
C VAL A 219 19.52 -21.49 -6.86
N GLY A 220 20.49 -21.40 -5.96
CA GLY A 220 21.90 -21.63 -6.29
C GLY A 220 22.19 -23.06 -6.77
N LEU A 221 21.61 -24.08 -6.12
CA LEU A 221 21.76 -25.48 -6.52
C LEU A 221 21.12 -25.76 -7.89
N PHE A 222 19.97 -25.14 -8.18
CA PHE A 222 19.32 -25.27 -9.48
C PHE A 222 20.19 -24.71 -10.62
N TRP A 223 20.76 -23.50 -10.44
CA TRP A 223 21.65 -22.90 -11.43
C TRP A 223 22.91 -23.73 -11.68
N MET A 224 23.52 -24.29 -10.62
CA MET A 224 24.67 -25.19 -10.76
C MET A 224 24.33 -26.45 -11.57
N ALA A 225 23.17 -27.07 -11.30
CA ALA A 225 22.72 -28.25 -12.04
C ALA A 225 22.47 -27.94 -13.53
N LEU A 226 21.84 -26.79 -13.83
CA LEU A 226 21.58 -26.34 -15.19
C LEU A 226 22.88 -26.11 -15.98
N VAL A 227 23.87 -25.46 -15.38
CA VAL A 227 25.18 -25.23 -16.01
C VAL A 227 25.89 -26.56 -16.30
N LEU A 228 25.89 -27.49 -15.35
CA LEU A 228 26.48 -28.82 -15.55
C LEU A 228 25.78 -29.60 -16.67
N PHE A 229 24.45 -29.52 -16.74
CA PHE A 229 23.66 -30.13 -17.80
C PHE A 229 24.00 -29.54 -19.18
N LEU A 230 24.09 -28.22 -19.29
CA LEU A 230 24.48 -27.54 -20.54
C LEU A 230 25.92 -27.89 -20.98
N VAL A 231 26.86 -27.96 -20.04
CA VAL A 231 28.23 -28.42 -20.34
C VAL A 231 28.24 -29.86 -20.83
N HIS A 232 27.40 -30.73 -20.26
CA HIS A 232 27.28 -32.12 -20.70
C HIS A 232 26.68 -32.22 -22.10
N LEU A 233 25.63 -31.45 -22.41
CA LEU A 233 25.08 -31.34 -23.76
C LEU A 233 26.12 -30.84 -24.76
N CYS A 234 26.88 -29.79 -24.43
CA CYS A 234 27.94 -29.29 -25.32
C CYS A 234 29.03 -30.34 -25.58
N LYS A 235 29.32 -31.25 -24.64
CA LYS A 235 30.26 -32.36 -24.87
C LYS A 235 29.68 -33.42 -25.80
N ILE A 236 28.40 -33.73 -25.69
CA ILE A 236 27.71 -34.68 -26.57
C ILE A 236 27.68 -34.13 -28.01
N TYR A 237 27.33 -32.85 -28.17
CA TYR A 237 27.18 -32.23 -29.49
C TYR A 237 28.50 -31.76 -30.15
N LYS A 238 29.65 -31.90 -29.50
CA LYS A 238 30.98 -31.62 -30.10
C LYS A 238 31.72 -32.88 -30.59
N MET A 239 31.09 -34.05 -30.56
CA MET A 239 31.67 -35.31 -31.04
C MET A 239 31.14 -35.75 -32.41
N GLU A 240 30.52 -34.85 -33.17
CA GLU A 240 30.30 -34.96 -34.63
C GLU A 240 31.16 -33.91 -35.35
#